data_AF-A0A6G0FIC5-F1
#
_entry.id   AF-A0A6G0FIC5-F1
#
_cell.length_a   1.000
_cell.length_b   1.000
_cell.length_c   1.000
_cell.angle_alpha   90.00
_cell.angle_beta   90.00
_cell.angle_gamma   90.00
#
_symmetry.space_group_name_H-M   'P 1'
#
loop_
_entity.id
_entity.type
_entity.pdbx_description
1 polymer ?
#
loop_
_entity_poly.entity_id
_entity_poly.type
_entity_poly.pdbx_seq_one_letter_code
_entity_poly.pdbx_strand_id
1 'polypeptide(L)'
;MSHKRMPKRKAAIAAGGVAALGAAAILLPNANASQDAAPDATAAPKTLKAADASDLASRLAGLLGDAFAGSYYDAGSKQLVVNVVDGDDNDVVVEARKAGAKVREVANSLDALKSGARTLKSEATIPGTAWAVDPRTNKIVVTADSTVTGRNWDRLESTVDRLGPGMASVKKSAGTFKTFLSGGDAIFAGGARCSAGFNVTAGDGTPAFLTAGHCGVAAAQWSDAQGGQPIATVDQATFPGAGDFALVKYDDPATQAPSEVNLGQQTLAISGAADATVGLQVFRMGSTTGLNNGQVTGLDATVNYPEGTVTGLIQTNVCAEPGDSGGSLFTQDGQAIGLTSGGSGDCTVGGETFFQPVTTALAAVGATLGDGGAAGGDDAGAGQDAGAGDQAGAGDQAGAGQEAGAGDQAGAGQNAGNGRGHGRGHGLGQIVGNGAGN
;
A
#
# COMPACT_ATOMS: atom_id res chain seq x y z
N MET A 1 11.82 40.29 -50.02
CA MET A 1 11.45 40.83 -51.36
C MET A 1 12.00 39.88 -52.41
N SER A 2 11.37 39.54 -53.54
CA SER A 2 10.02 39.80 -54.04
C SER A 2 9.61 38.66 -55.00
N HIS A 3 8.31 38.40 -55.17
CA HIS A 3 7.77 37.33 -56.03
C HIS A 3 7.93 37.64 -57.54
N LYS A 4 8.04 36.58 -58.37
CA LYS A 4 6.99 36.16 -59.33
C LYS A 4 7.45 35.09 -60.33
N ARG A 5 6.55 34.15 -60.66
CA ARG A 5 5.90 34.05 -61.98
C ARG A 5 4.72 33.06 -61.95
N MET A 6 3.54 33.52 -62.41
CA MET A 6 2.41 32.69 -62.90
C MET A 6 2.37 32.80 -64.43
N PRO A 7 1.68 31.90 -65.15
CA PRO A 7 0.33 32.21 -65.68
C PRO A 7 -0.64 30.99 -65.67
N LYS A 8 -1.91 31.07 -65.27
CA LYS A 8 -3.11 31.72 -65.88
C LYS A 8 -3.65 31.10 -67.20
N ARG A 9 -4.86 30.53 -67.12
CA ARG A 9 -6.07 30.69 -67.99
C ARG A 9 -7.26 30.01 -67.24
N LYS A 10 -8.39 30.68 -66.91
CA LYS A 10 -9.54 31.11 -67.76
C LYS A 10 -10.29 29.91 -68.36
N ALA A 11 -11.62 29.77 -68.39
CA ALA A 11 -12.80 30.63 -68.07
C ALA A 11 -14.10 29.76 -68.13
N ALA A 12 -15.36 30.18 -67.89
CA ALA A 12 -16.05 31.16 -67.01
C ALA A 12 -17.57 31.16 -67.38
N ILE A 13 -18.47 31.74 -66.54
CA ILE A 13 -19.91 32.07 -66.84
C ILE A 13 -20.83 30.81 -66.95
N ALA A 14 -22.15 30.76 -66.65
CA ALA A 14 -23.23 31.69 -66.25
C ALA A 14 -24.13 31.02 -65.16
N ALA A 15 -24.73 31.70 -64.18
CA ALA A 15 -25.97 32.53 -64.22
C ALA A 15 -27.31 31.75 -64.26
N GLY A 16 -28.28 32.18 -63.44
CA GLY A 16 -29.67 31.68 -63.42
C GLY A 16 -30.07 31.09 -62.06
N GLY A 17 -31.06 31.69 -61.39
CA GLY A 17 -31.64 31.14 -60.15
C GLY A 17 -33.02 30.54 -60.40
N VAL A 18 -33.63 29.95 -59.35
CA VAL A 18 -35.08 29.87 -59.12
C VAL A 18 -35.28 29.42 -57.67
N ALA A 19 -36.26 29.98 -56.97
CA ALA A 19 -36.68 29.52 -55.66
C ALA A 19 -37.65 28.33 -55.81
N ALA A 20 -37.48 27.26 -55.04
CA ALA A 20 -38.53 26.26 -54.83
C ALA A 20 -38.38 25.57 -53.47
N LEU A 21 -39.48 25.57 -52.72
CA LEU A 21 -39.68 24.77 -51.52
C LEU A 21 -39.67 23.28 -51.88
N GLY A 22 -38.92 22.47 -51.15
CA GLY A 22 -38.97 21.00 -51.23
C GLY A 22 -39.55 20.42 -49.94
N ALA A 23 -40.81 19.96 -49.98
CA ALA A 23 -41.48 19.33 -48.84
C ALA A 23 -41.89 17.88 -49.16
N ALA A 24 -41.34 16.92 -48.41
CA ALA A 24 -41.82 15.55 -48.19
C ALA A 24 -40.85 14.90 -47.17
N ALA A 25 -41.09 14.91 -45.85
CA ALA A 25 -42.13 14.21 -45.08
C ALA A 25 -41.99 12.66 -45.12
N ILE A 26 -41.68 12.04 -43.98
CA ILE A 26 -42.24 10.77 -43.49
C ILE A 26 -41.91 10.55 -41.98
N LEU A 27 -42.98 10.64 -41.17
CA LEU A 27 -43.31 9.87 -39.96
C LEU A 27 -42.30 9.67 -38.80
N LEU A 28 -42.59 10.35 -37.68
CA LEU A 28 -42.87 9.67 -36.39
C LEU A 28 -44.19 10.22 -35.81
N PRO A 29 -45.04 9.42 -35.12
CA PRO A 29 -46.42 9.84 -34.81
C PRO A 29 -46.60 10.52 -33.44
N ASN A 30 -47.65 11.34 -33.38
CA ASN A 30 -48.44 11.74 -32.21
C ASN A 30 -47.82 12.75 -31.23
N ALA A 31 -48.17 14.01 -31.49
CA ALA A 31 -47.99 15.14 -30.59
C ALA A 31 -48.97 15.14 -29.41
N ASN A 32 -48.65 15.92 -28.38
CA ASN A 32 -49.59 16.88 -27.83
C ASN A 32 -48.86 18.22 -27.65
N ALA A 33 -49.50 19.31 -28.09
CA ALA A 33 -48.93 20.64 -28.06
C ALA A 33 -49.44 21.42 -26.83
N SER A 34 -48.62 22.33 -26.29
CA SER A 34 -49.16 23.54 -25.67
C SER A 34 -48.11 24.66 -25.64
N GLN A 35 -48.38 25.69 -26.45
CA GLN A 35 -48.24 27.12 -26.16
C GLN A 35 -46.86 27.71 -25.82
N ASP A 36 -46.76 29.01 -26.13
CA ASP A 36 -45.60 29.85 -25.89
C ASP A 36 -45.16 29.84 -24.41
N ALA A 37 -43.94 29.41 -24.17
CA ALA A 37 -43.20 29.69 -22.95
C ALA A 37 -41.90 30.41 -23.32
N ALA A 38 -41.53 31.40 -22.51
CA ALA A 38 -40.24 32.08 -22.57
C ALA A 38 -39.07 31.07 -22.43
N PRO A 39 -37.80 31.44 -22.73
CA PRO A 39 -36.65 30.59 -22.43
C PRO A 39 -36.57 30.31 -20.91
N ASP A 40 -37.14 29.19 -20.50
CA ASP A 40 -37.45 28.92 -19.10
C ASP A 40 -36.18 28.48 -18.34
N ALA A 41 -35.69 29.34 -17.45
CA ALA A 41 -34.48 29.13 -16.64
C ALA A 41 -34.69 28.10 -15.49
N THR A 42 -35.71 27.25 -15.61
CA THR A 42 -36.36 26.52 -14.51
C THR A 42 -36.29 24.99 -14.65
N ALA A 43 -35.57 24.47 -15.64
CA ALA A 43 -35.36 23.03 -15.80
C ALA A 43 -34.78 22.39 -14.52
N ALA A 44 -35.49 21.40 -13.96
CA ALA A 44 -35.08 20.72 -12.75
C ALA A 44 -33.77 19.92 -12.95
N PRO A 45 -32.86 19.89 -11.96
CA PRO A 45 -31.61 19.13 -12.08
C PRO A 45 -31.86 17.63 -12.31
N LYS A 46 -31.13 17.05 -13.26
CA LYS A 46 -31.28 15.66 -13.69
C LYS A 46 -30.65 14.71 -12.66
N THR A 47 -31.30 13.57 -12.44
CA THR A 47 -30.69 12.45 -11.73
C THR A 47 -29.76 11.68 -12.67
N LEU A 48 -28.59 11.30 -12.18
CA LEU A 48 -27.49 10.69 -12.94
C LEU A 48 -26.89 9.52 -12.15
N LYS A 49 -26.17 8.60 -12.81
CA LYS A 49 -25.26 7.71 -12.08
C LYS A 49 -23.98 8.47 -11.72
N ALA A 50 -23.27 8.00 -10.70
CA ALA A 50 -22.01 8.63 -10.27
C ALA A 50 -20.95 8.70 -11.37
N ALA A 51 -20.88 7.69 -12.25
CA ALA A 51 -19.99 7.69 -13.42
C ALA A 51 -20.35 8.81 -14.42
N ASP A 52 -21.62 8.87 -14.84
CA ASP A 52 -22.13 9.85 -15.81
C ASP A 52 -21.95 11.32 -15.34
N ALA A 53 -21.92 11.52 -14.01
CA ALA A 53 -21.71 12.83 -13.40
C ALA A 53 -20.29 13.38 -13.65
N SER A 54 -19.27 12.52 -13.76
CA SER A 54 -17.88 12.93 -14.03
C SER A 54 -17.70 13.48 -15.45
N ASP A 55 -18.31 12.81 -16.43
CA ASP A 55 -18.31 13.26 -17.83
C ASP A 55 -19.06 14.59 -17.99
N LEU A 56 -20.19 14.75 -17.30
CA LEU A 56 -20.95 16.00 -17.33
C LEU A 56 -20.18 17.13 -16.63
N ALA A 57 -19.54 16.87 -15.49
CA ALA A 57 -18.69 17.83 -14.80
C ALA A 57 -17.53 18.31 -15.69
N SER A 58 -16.87 17.38 -16.39
CA SER A 58 -15.75 17.71 -17.29
C SER A 58 -16.18 18.58 -18.47
N ARG A 59 -17.34 18.29 -19.08
CA ARG A 59 -17.92 19.13 -20.15
C ARG A 59 -18.30 20.52 -19.62
N LEU A 60 -18.90 20.60 -18.44
CA LEU A 60 -19.29 21.88 -17.83
C LEU A 60 -18.08 22.71 -17.40
N ALA A 61 -17.02 22.10 -16.88
CA ALA A 61 -15.78 22.83 -16.60
C ALA A 61 -15.20 23.52 -17.86
N GLY A 62 -15.25 22.84 -19.01
CA GLY A 62 -14.82 23.42 -20.29
C GLY A 62 -15.77 24.49 -20.86
N LEU A 63 -17.08 24.36 -20.63
CA LEU A 63 -18.09 25.32 -21.11
C LEU A 63 -18.14 26.61 -20.27
N LEU A 64 -18.02 26.48 -18.95
CA LEU A 64 -18.21 27.58 -18.00
C LEU A 64 -16.89 28.34 -17.73
N GLY A 65 -15.74 27.78 -18.10
CA GLY A 65 -14.44 28.45 -18.01
C GLY A 65 -14.12 28.95 -16.60
N ASP A 66 -13.71 30.22 -16.48
CA ASP A 66 -13.27 30.84 -15.23
C ASP A 66 -14.38 30.92 -14.17
N ALA A 67 -15.66 30.87 -14.58
CA ALA A 67 -16.79 30.84 -13.66
C ALA A 67 -16.94 29.48 -12.94
N PHE A 68 -16.29 28.41 -13.41
CA PHE A 68 -16.36 27.08 -12.79
C PHE A 68 -15.56 27.01 -11.48
N ALA A 69 -16.25 26.85 -10.35
CA ALA A 69 -15.68 26.77 -9.01
C ALA A 69 -15.61 25.33 -8.45
N GLY A 70 -15.50 24.34 -9.34
CA GLY A 70 -15.52 22.91 -9.01
C GLY A 70 -16.92 22.30 -9.00
N SER A 71 -17.00 20.99 -8.75
CA SER A 71 -18.26 20.25 -8.73
C SER A 71 -18.19 19.02 -7.83
N TYR A 72 -19.33 18.49 -7.42
CA TYR A 72 -19.42 17.22 -6.70
C TYR A 72 -20.70 16.46 -7.04
N TYR A 73 -20.65 15.14 -6.93
CA TYR A 73 -21.83 14.30 -6.97
C TYR A 73 -22.48 14.23 -5.58
N ASP A 74 -23.76 14.55 -5.51
CA ASP A 74 -24.62 14.35 -4.34
C ASP A 74 -25.30 12.98 -4.49
N ALA A 75 -24.88 12.01 -3.66
CA ALA A 75 -25.40 10.65 -3.71
C ALA A 75 -26.83 10.53 -3.17
N GLY A 76 -27.28 11.46 -2.31
CA GLY A 76 -28.63 11.46 -1.74
C GLY A 76 -29.68 11.91 -2.76
N SER A 77 -29.39 13.00 -3.49
CA SER A 77 -30.25 13.47 -4.59
C SER A 77 -29.93 12.82 -5.95
N LYS A 78 -28.81 12.10 -6.07
CA LYS A 78 -28.25 11.55 -7.32
C LYS A 78 -27.99 12.61 -8.39
N GLN A 79 -27.59 13.81 -7.98
CA GLN A 79 -27.40 14.96 -8.86
C GLN A 79 -25.92 15.37 -8.92
N LEU A 80 -25.50 15.86 -10.08
CA LEU A 80 -24.26 16.65 -10.17
C LEU A 80 -24.55 18.07 -9.64
N VAL A 81 -23.81 18.49 -8.62
CA VAL A 81 -23.78 19.89 -8.18
C VAL A 81 -22.55 20.57 -8.78
N VAL A 82 -22.77 21.66 -9.50
CA VAL A 82 -21.70 22.51 -10.05
C VAL A 82 -21.66 23.81 -9.26
N ASN A 83 -20.49 24.12 -8.72
CA ASN A 83 -20.25 25.42 -8.14
C ASN A 83 -19.92 26.42 -9.23
N VAL A 84 -20.48 27.61 -9.15
CA VAL A 84 -20.10 28.76 -9.97
C VAL A 84 -19.71 29.94 -9.09
N VAL A 85 -18.77 30.77 -9.53
CA VAL A 85 -18.47 32.04 -8.87
C VAL A 85 -19.59 33.03 -9.20
N ASP A 86 -20.00 33.83 -8.22
CA ASP A 86 -20.96 34.92 -8.44
C ASP A 86 -20.37 36.04 -9.32
N GLY A 87 -21.20 36.60 -10.20
CA GLY A 87 -20.86 37.58 -11.21
C GLY A 87 -22.07 37.86 -12.12
N ASP A 88 -22.07 38.99 -12.83
CA ASP A 88 -23.24 39.48 -13.57
C ASP A 88 -23.70 38.56 -14.75
N ASP A 89 -22.91 37.53 -15.09
CA ASP A 89 -23.12 36.59 -16.19
C ASP A 89 -24.16 35.49 -15.89
N ASN A 90 -25.42 35.91 -15.84
CA ASN A 90 -26.60 35.02 -15.69
C ASN A 90 -26.64 33.85 -16.71
N ASP A 91 -26.06 34.03 -17.90
CA ASP A 91 -26.04 33.03 -18.98
C ASP A 91 -25.29 31.74 -18.58
N VAL A 92 -24.22 31.86 -17.78
CA VAL A 92 -23.41 30.73 -17.31
C VAL A 92 -24.22 29.79 -16.41
N VAL A 93 -25.03 30.38 -15.51
CA VAL A 93 -25.96 29.65 -14.64
C VAL A 93 -27.04 28.94 -15.46
N VAL A 94 -27.56 29.60 -16.51
CA VAL A 94 -28.58 29.05 -17.40
C VAL A 94 -28.04 27.85 -18.19
N GLU A 95 -26.84 27.91 -18.76
CA GLU A 95 -26.26 26.79 -19.51
C GLU A 95 -25.97 25.56 -18.63
N ALA A 96 -25.45 25.76 -17.42
CA ALA A 96 -25.25 24.67 -16.47
C ALA A 96 -26.58 24.01 -16.04
N ARG A 97 -27.66 24.78 -15.86
CA ARG A 97 -29.02 24.26 -15.59
C ARG A 97 -29.60 23.51 -16.80
N LYS A 98 -29.47 24.02 -18.03
CA LYS A 98 -29.90 23.35 -19.28
C LYS A 98 -29.21 21.99 -19.46
N ALA A 99 -27.90 21.92 -19.15
CA ALA A 99 -27.15 20.67 -19.16
C ALA A 99 -27.70 19.63 -18.16
N GLY A 100 -28.35 20.10 -17.09
CA GLY A 100 -29.03 19.30 -16.08
C GLY A 100 -28.31 19.25 -14.73
N ALA A 101 -27.30 20.09 -14.51
CA ALA A 101 -26.62 20.20 -13.23
C ALA A 101 -27.42 21.08 -12.25
N LYS A 102 -27.28 20.78 -10.95
CA LYS A 102 -27.72 21.67 -9.88
C LYS A 102 -26.63 22.73 -9.68
N VAL A 103 -26.92 23.97 -10.09
CA VAL A 103 -25.99 25.09 -9.89
C VAL A 103 -26.06 25.59 -8.45
N ARG A 104 -24.90 25.94 -7.89
CA ARG A 104 -24.76 26.62 -6.60
C ARG A 104 -23.71 27.72 -6.73
N GLU A 105 -24.10 28.97 -6.43
CA GLU A 105 -23.13 30.07 -6.31
C GLU A 105 -22.23 29.87 -5.08
N VAL A 106 -20.96 30.23 -5.22
CA VAL A 106 -19.93 30.13 -4.18
C VAL A 106 -18.94 31.30 -4.26
N ALA A 107 -18.28 31.62 -3.14
CA ALA A 107 -17.42 32.80 -3.03
C ALA A 107 -16.01 32.62 -3.62
N ASN A 108 -15.42 31.43 -3.51
CA ASN A 108 -14.05 31.20 -3.95
C ASN A 108 -14.02 30.58 -5.36
N SER A 109 -13.35 31.25 -6.30
CA SER A 109 -13.03 30.65 -7.60
C SER A 109 -12.07 29.46 -7.45
N LEU A 110 -12.09 28.55 -8.42
CA LEU A 110 -11.17 27.41 -8.42
C LEU A 110 -9.71 27.86 -8.47
N ASP A 111 -9.42 28.99 -9.11
CA ASP A 111 -8.07 29.57 -9.19
C ASP A 111 -7.63 30.28 -7.90
N ALA A 112 -8.56 30.90 -7.17
CA ALA A 112 -8.29 31.40 -5.82
C ALA A 112 -7.94 30.23 -4.87
N LEU A 113 -8.71 29.13 -4.93
CA LEU A 113 -8.46 27.91 -4.16
C LEU A 113 -7.11 27.25 -4.54
N LYS A 114 -6.76 27.17 -5.83
CA LYS A 114 -5.42 26.75 -6.27
C LYS A 114 -4.32 27.68 -5.74
N SER A 115 -4.58 28.99 -5.65
CA SER A 115 -3.62 29.95 -5.10
C SER A 115 -3.40 29.74 -3.60
N GLY A 116 -4.45 29.56 -2.82
CA GLY A 116 -4.32 29.21 -1.40
C GLY A 116 -3.57 27.89 -1.19
N ALA A 117 -3.82 26.88 -2.04
CA ALA A 117 -3.09 25.62 -2.00
C ALA A 117 -1.59 25.77 -2.36
N ARG A 118 -1.22 26.71 -3.23
CA ARG A 118 0.18 27.07 -3.50
C ARG A 118 0.83 27.75 -2.29
N THR A 119 0.12 28.63 -1.60
CA THR A 119 0.61 29.28 -0.36
C THR A 119 0.82 28.26 0.76
N LEU A 120 -0.12 27.31 0.96
CA LEU A 120 0.08 26.19 1.90
C LEU A 120 1.32 25.36 1.54
N LYS A 121 1.53 25.09 0.25
CA LYS A 121 2.73 24.38 -0.22
C LYS A 121 4.03 25.14 0.10
N SER A 122 4.08 26.45 -0.12
CA SER A 122 5.29 27.24 0.16
C SER A 122 5.54 27.51 1.65
N GLU A 123 4.48 27.65 2.45
CA GLU A 123 4.58 28.17 3.81
C GLU A 123 4.26 27.16 4.91
N ALA A 124 3.48 26.11 4.62
CA ALA A 124 2.96 25.15 5.59
C ALA A 124 3.14 23.68 5.17
N THR A 125 4.12 23.37 4.31
CA THR A 125 4.60 21.98 4.13
C THR A 125 5.27 21.51 5.43
N ILE A 126 4.50 20.82 6.25
CA ILE A 126 4.88 20.31 7.58
C ILE A 126 4.57 18.80 7.60
N PRO A 127 5.48 17.93 8.06
CA PRO A 127 5.19 16.51 8.24
C PRO A 127 3.90 16.30 9.06
N GLY A 128 3.06 15.35 8.65
CA GLY A 128 1.75 15.15 9.25
C GLY A 128 0.64 16.12 8.80
N THR A 129 0.86 16.90 7.72
CA THR A 129 -0.19 17.75 7.11
C THR A 129 -0.53 17.31 5.69
N ALA A 130 -1.80 17.50 5.32
CA ALA A 130 -2.34 17.29 3.97
C ALA A 130 -3.42 18.34 3.69
N TRP A 131 -3.68 18.67 2.43
CA TRP A 131 -4.78 19.58 2.08
C TRP A 131 -5.43 19.22 0.74
N ALA A 132 -6.74 19.41 0.67
CA ALA A 132 -7.53 19.20 -0.54
C ALA A 132 -8.53 20.35 -0.73
N VAL A 133 -8.86 20.66 -1.98
CA VAL A 133 -10.01 21.54 -2.28
C VAL A 133 -11.27 20.71 -2.10
N ASP A 134 -12.13 21.10 -1.15
CA ASP A 134 -13.44 20.51 -0.98
C ASP A 134 -14.50 21.32 -1.75
N PRO A 135 -15.02 20.81 -2.88
CA PRO A 135 -16.08 21.49 -3.62
C PRO A 135 -17.40 21.55 -2.84
N ARG A 136 -17.63 20.74 -1.79
CA ARG A 136 -18.87 20.82 -0.98
C ARG A 136 -18.89 22.05 -0.09
N THR A 137 -17.78 22.37 0.57
CA THR A 137 -17.65 23.60 1.37
C THR A 137 -17.14 24.81 0.59
N ASN A 138 -16.61 24.60 -0.63
CA ASN A 138 -15.88 25.61 -1.43
C ASN A 138 -14.67 26.20 -0.67
N LYS A 139 -13.93 25.34 0.03
CA LYS A 139 -12.74 25.72 0.81
C LYS A 139 -11.60 24.74 0.57
N ILE A 140 -10.40 25.12 1.00
CA ILE A 140 -9.32 24.17 1.22
C ILE A 140 -9.50 23.54 2.61
N VAL A 141 -9.70 22.22 2.66
CA VAL A 141 -9.68 21.46 3.92
C VAL A 141 -8.25 21.01 4.18
N VAL A 142 -7.62 21.62 5.17
CA VAL A 142 -6.30 21.24 5.68
C VAL A 142 -6.52 20.21 6.79
N THR A 143 -5.97 19.01 6.64
CA THR A 143 -5.98 18.01 7.71
C THR A 143 -4.58 17.90 8.30
N ALA A 144 -4.47 18.04 9.62
CA ALA A 144 -3.24 17.85 10.37
C ALA A 144 -3.40 16.65 11.30
N ASP A 145 -2.39 15.79 11.38
CA ASP A 145 -2.42 14.58 12.17
C ASP A 145 -2.08 14.82 13.66
N SER A 146 -1.99 13.73 14.44
CA SER A 146 -1.68 13.78 15.87
C SER A 146 -0.29 14.32 16.19
N THR A 147 0.68 14.25 15.26
CA THR A 147 2.07 14.69 15.47
C THR A 147 2.22 16.22 15.33
N VAL A 148 1.34 16.87 14.56
CA VAL A 148 1.36 18.32 14.34
C VAL A 148 0.97 19.06 15.62
N THR A 149 1.98 19.58 16.33
CA THR A 149 1.86 20.19 17.66
C THR A 149 2.81 21.38 17.83
N GLY A 150 2.57 22.21 18.85
CA GLY A 150 3.42 23.37 19.20
C GLY A 150 3.67 24.31 18.00
N ARG A 151 4.93 24.73 17.81
CA ARG A 151 5.31 25.66 16.73
C ARG A 151 4.90 25.23 15.31
N ASN A 152 4.77 23.93 15.06
CA ASN A 152 4.29 23.41 13.78
C ASN A 152 2.78 23.63 13.62
N TRP A 153 2.02 23.47 14.71
CA TRP A 153 0.59 23.80 14.76
C TRP A 153 0.37 25.31 14.62
N ASP A 154 1.10 26.13 15.39
CA ASP A 154 1.02 27.61 15.35
C ASP A 154 1.30 28.15 13.92
N ARG A 155 2.30 27.57 13.24
CA ARG A 155 2.65 27.91 11.85
C ARG A 155 1.54 27.51 10.86
N LEU A 156 0.90 26.36 11.06
CA LEU A 156 -0.19 25.88 10.21
C LEU A 156 -1.41 26.79 10.33
N GLU A 157 -1.85 27.11 11.56
CA GLU A 157 -2.96 28.03 11.83
C GLU A 157 -2.66 29.42 11.27
N SER A 158 -1.49 29.99 11.57
CA SER A 158 -1.09 31.31 11.06
C SER A 158 -1.03 31.41 9.53
N THR A 159 -0.71 30.30 8.84
CA THR A 159 -0.76 30.27 7.37
C THR A 159 -2.20 30.21 6.86
N VAL A 160 -3.06 29.40 7.50
CA VAL A 160 -4.49 29.28 7.15
C VAL A 160 -5.23 30.60 7.40
N ASP A 161 -5.02 31.27 8.52
CA ASP A 161 -5.66 32.55 8.83
C ASP A 161 -5.29 33.64 7.82
N ARG A 162 -4.05 33.64 7.32
CA ARG A 162 -3.56 34.60 6.33
C ARG A 162 -4.15 34.40 4.93
N LEU A 163 -4.71 33.24 4.64
CA LEU A 163 -5.50 33.01 3.42
C LEU A 163 -6.85 33.74 3.43
N GLY A 164 -7.26 34.24 4.60
CA GLY A 164 -8.50 34.99 4.77
C GLY A 164 -9.71 34.12 5.16
N PRO A 165 -10.73 34.74 5.78
CA PRO A 165 -11.89 34.02 6.27
C PRO A 165 -12.64 33.32 5.14
N GLY A 166 -12.83 32.01 5.29
CA GLY A 166 -13.57 31.21 4.32
C GLY A 166 -12.76 30.63 3.15
N MET A 167 -11.46 30.92 3.02
CA MET A 167 -10.61 30.28 2.02
C MET A 167 -10.21 28.85 2.41
N ALA A 168 -9.85 28.65 3.68
CA ALA A 168 -9.39 27.37 4.21
C ALA A 168 -9.94 27.06 5.61
N SER A 169 -9.78 25.82 6.07
CA SER A 169 -10.13 25.37 7.42
C SER A 169 -9.23 24.21 7.86
N VAL A 170 -8.76 24.23 9.11
CA VAL A 170 -7.97 23.13 9.71
C VAL A 170 -8.89 22.11 10.37
N LYS A 171 -8.63 20.82 10.13
CA LYS A 171 -9.20 19.66 10.83
C LYS A 171 -8.06 18.89 11.47
N LYS A 172 -8.18 18.54 12.76
CA LYS A 172 -7.27 17.59 13.39
C LYS A 172 -7.72 16.15 13.16
N SER A 173 -6.80 15.26 12.79
CA SER A 173 -6.98 13.81 12.78
C SER A 173 -6.52 13.22 14.11
N ALA A 174 -7.09 12.09 14.52
CA ALA A 174 -6.78 11.44 15.79
C ALA A 174 -5.52 10.56 15.74
N GLY A 175 -5.08 10.15 14.56
CA GLY A 175 -3.86 9.36 14.35
C GLY A 175 -2.97 9.95 13.26
N THR A 176 -1.76 9.41 13.15
CA THR A 176 -0.65 9.82 12.27
C THR A 176 -0.90 9.51 10.79
N PHE A 177 -0.43 10.37 9.88
CA PHE A 177 -0.29 10.01 8.47
C PHE A 177 0.95 9.15 8.26
N LYS A 178 0.75 7.97 7.68
CA LYS A 178 1.80 7.01 7.32
C LYS A 178 1.59 6.56 5.88
N THR A 179 2.68 6.21 5.19
CA THR A 179 2.53 5.35 4.02
C THR A 179 2.13 3.96 4.50
N PHE A 180 1.50 3.17 3.64
CA PHE A 180 1.40 1.73 3.88
C PHE A 180 2.65 1.11 3.27
N LEU A 181 3.43 0.44 4.12
CA LEU A 181 4.56 -0.38 3.69
C LEU A 181 4.05 -1.83 3.63
N SER A 182 4.02 -2.40 2.43
CA SER A 182 3.56 -3.76 2.17
C SER A 182 4.73 -4.61 1.63
N GLY A 183 4.57 -5.92 1.60
CA GLY A 183 5.63 -6.83 1.14
C GLY A 183 6.11 -6.49 -0.27
N GLY A 184 7.42 -6.42 -0.46
CA GLY A 184 8.06 -6.03 -1.71
C GLY A 184 8.35 -4.53 -1.88
N ASP A 185 7.81 -3.67 -1.02
CA ASP A 185 8.09 -2.23 -1.07
C ASP A 185 9.53 -1.89 -0.66
N ALA A 186 10.04 -0.77 -1.15
CA ALA A 186 11.40 -0.32 -0.88
C ALA A 186 11.57 0.16 0.57
N ILE A 187 12.64 -0.27 1.21
CA ILE A 187 13.14 0.30 2.47
C ILE A 187 14.57 0.83 2.27
N PHE A 188 14.89 1.93 2.93
CA PHE A 188 16.14 2.67 2.75
C PHE A 188 16.83 2.98 4.09
N ALA A 189 18.14 2.77 4.14
CA ALA A 189 18.98 3.16 5.28
C ALA A 189 20.44 3.34 4.85
N GLY A 190 21.12 4.39 5.31
CA GLY A 190 22.57 4.56 5.10
C GLY A 190 23.06 4.64 3.64
N GLY A 191 22.17 4.82 2.66
CA GLY A 191 22.46 4.72 1.23
C GLY A 191 22.23 3.32 0.63
N ALA A 192 21.96 2.31 1.46
CA ALA A 192 21.45 1.02 1.04
C ALA A 192 19.95 1.08 0.72
N ARG A 193 19.52 0.15 -0.13
CA ARG A 193 18.13 -0.16 -0.46
C ARG A 193 17.94 -1.65 -0.22
N CYS A 194 16.88 -2.00 0.49
CA CYS A 194 16.37 -3.36 0.59
C CYS A 194 14.85 -3.33 0.31
N SER A 195 14.20 -4.47 0.46
CA SER A 195 12.75 -4.61 0.38
C SER A 195 12.17 -5.05 1.73
N ALA A 196 10.97 -4.58 2.05
CA ALA A 196 10.16 -5.19 3.10
C ALA A 196 9.71 -6.59 2.64
N GLY A 197 9.74 -7.57 3.54
CA GLY A 197 9.36 -8.96 3.24
C GLY A 197 7.89 -9.21 3.53
N PHE A 198 7.54 -9.28 4.81
CA PHE A 198 6.16 -9.46 5.26
C PHE A 198 5.91 -8.66 6.53
N ASN A 199 4.78 -7.94 6.58
CA ASN A 199 4.28 -7.39 7.83
C ASN A 199 3.86 -8.52 8.77
N VAL A 200 4.23 -8.39 10.04
CA VAL A 200 4.02 -9.37 11.11
C VAL A 200 3.67 -8.64 12.41
N THR A 201 3.08 -9.37 13.35
CA THR A 201 2.97 -8.95 14.74
C THR A 201 4.15 -9.55 15.51
N ALA A 202 4.96 -8.71 16.16
CA ALA A 202 6.03 -9.19 17.04
C ALA A 202 5.44 -9.85 18.31
N GLY A 203 6.23 -10.67 19.02
CA GLY A 203 5.77 -11.39 20.21
C GLY A 203 5.30 -10.51 21.39
N ASP A 204 5.59 -9.21 21.37
CA ASP A 204 5.08 -8.20 22.32
C ASP A 204 3.81 -7.48 21.84
N GLY A 205 3.27 -7.85 20.67
CA GLY A 205 2.11 -7.24 20.03
C GLY A 205 2.43 -6.03 19.14
N THR A 206 3.69 -5.60 19.05
CA THR A 206 4.09 -4.45 18.23
C THR A 206 3.97 -4.78 16.74
N PRO A 207 3.40 -3.90 15.89
CA PRO A 207 3.47 -4.06 14.45
C PRO A 207 4.94 -4.03 13.99
N ALA A 208 5.30 -4.95 13.11
CA ALA A 208 6.66 -5.11 12.62
C ALA A 208 6.66 -5.63 11.17
N PHE A 209 7.84 -5.74 10.57
CA PHE A 209 8.03 -6.48 9.33
C PHE A 209 9.30 -7.34 9.38
N LEU A 210 9.28 -8.43 8.61
CA LEU A 210 10.46 -9.22 8.31
C LEU A 210 11.18 -8.65 7.08
N THR A 211 12.51 -8.69 7.09
CA THR A 211 13.38 -8.43 5.93
C THR A 211 14.63 -9.33 6.04
N ALA A 212 15.61 -9.18 5.15
CA ALA A 212 16.85 -9.96 5.22
C ALA A 212 17.73 -9.51 6.39
N GLY A 213 18.47 -10.46 6.96
CA GLY A 213 19.38 -10.25 8.07
C GLY A 213 20.57 -9.36 7.70
N HIS A 214 21.12 -9.52 6.50
CA HIS A 214 22.18 -8.65 5.98
C HIS A 214 21.73 -7.18 5.86
N CYS A 215 20.44 -6.92 5.61
CA CYS A 215 19.85 -5.58 5.72
C CYS A 215 19.77 -5.16 7.20
N GLY A 216 19.24 -6.01 8.08
CA GLY A 216 19.13 -5.73 9.52
C GLY A 216 20.46 -5.42 10.22
N VAL A 217 21.57 -6.04 9.82
CA VAL A 217 22.91 -5.71 10.36
C VAL A 217 23.57 -4.49 9.69
N ALA A 218 23.15 -4.13 8.48
CA ALA A 218 23.72 -2.98 7.75
C ALA A 218 23.26 -1.63 8.33
N ALA A 219 22.06 -1.56 8.91
CA ALA A 219 21.55 -0.34 9.56
C ALA A 219 20.51 -0.63 10.64
N ALA A 220 20.60 0.11 11.75
CA ALA A 220 19.70 -0.05 12.91
C ALA A 220 18.28 0.52 12.70
N GLN A 221 18.08 1.45 11.74
CA GLN A 221 16.79 2.09 11.49
C GLN A 221 16.56 2.27 9.98
N TRP A 222 15.29 2.14 9.56
CA TRP A 222 14.89 2.08 8.16
C TRP A 222 13.73 3.04 7.84
N SER A 223 13.77 3.61 6.63
CA SER A 223 12.75 4.52 6.08
C SER A 223 12.02 3.87 4.90
N ASP A 224 10.74 4.18 4.72
CA ASP A 224 9.93 3.84 3.54
C ASP A 224 10.28 4.69 2.30
N ALA A 225 10.98 5.81 2.48
CA ALA A 225 11.32 6.75 1.43
C ALA A 225 12.84 7.00 1.36
N GLN A 226 13.36 7.15 0.14
CA GLN A 226 14.78 7.45 -0.07
C GLN A 226 15.12 8.84 0.51
N GLY A 227 15.96 8.86 1.55
CA GLY A 227 16.28 10.08 2.29
C GLY A 227 15.17 10.57 3.22
N GLY A 228 14.15 9.75 3.48
CA GLY A 228 13.11 10.00 4.47
C GLY A 228 13.62 9.90 5.90
N GLN A 229 12.73 10.19 6.86
CA GLN A 229 12.98 9.87 8.27
C GLN A 229 12.75 8.37 8.49
N PRO A 230 13.47 7.73 9.44
CA PRO A 230 13.16 6.36 9.81
C PRO A 230 11.72 6.23 10.33
N ILE A 231 11.11 5.09 10.03
CA ILE A 231 9.76 4.70 10.47
C ILE A 231 9.78 3.41 11.29
N ALA A 232 10.93 2.73 11.33
CA ALA A 232 11.09 1.43 11.96
C ALA A 232 12.54 1.19 12.40
N THR A 233 12.70 0.43 13.49
CA THR A 233 13.97 0.12 14.14
C THR A 233 14.16 -1.40 14.22
N VAL A 234 15.39 -1.86 13.95
CA VAL A 234 15.74 -3.30 13.99
C VAL A 234 15.71 -3.80 15.42
N ASP A 235 14.90 -4.82 15.68
CA ASP A 235 14.77 -5.49 17.00
C ASP A 235 15.75 -6.68 17.09
N GLN A 236 15.77 -7.50 16.04
CA GLN A 236 16.59 -8.71 15.94
C GLN A 236 17.07 -8.89 14.50
N ALA A 237 18.32 -9.32 14.31
CA ALA A 237 18.88 -9.66 12.99
C ALA A 237 19.85 -10.84 13.12
N THR A 238 19.79 -11.77 12.17
CA THR A 238 20.69 -12.92 12.04
C THR A 238 21.29 -12.91 10.63
N PHE A 239 22.58 -12.58 10.53
CA PHE A 239 23.41 -12.76 9.35
C PHE A 239 24.90 -12.59 9.71
N PRO A 240 25.83 -13.41 9.19
CA PRO A 240 25.60 -14.69 8.50
C PRO A 240 25.28 -15.82 9.50
N GLY A 241 25.37 -17.09 9.09
CA GLY A 241 25.29 -18.26 9.96
C GLY A 241 23.95 -18.97 9.91
N ALA A 242 23.20 -18.91 11.01
CA ALA A 242 21.96 -19.68 11.20
C ALA A 242 20.76 -19.19 10.36
N GLY A 243 20.96 -18.17 9.52
CA GLY A 243 19.96 -17.66 8.59
C GLY A 243 20.35 -16.30 8.01
N ASP A 244 19.42 -15.72 7.26
CA ASP A 244 19.46 -14.35 6.74
C ASP A 244 18.10 -13.67 6.91
N PHE A 245 17.75 -13.30 8.14
CA PHE A 245 16.50 -12.61 8.48
C PHE A 245 16.69 -11.52 9.54
N ALA A 246 15.81 -10.52 9.53
CA ALA A 246 15.66 -9.53 10.57
C ALA A 246 14.18 -9.23 10.86
N LEU A 247 13.88 -8.95 12.13
CA LEU A 247 12.63 -8.36 12.59
C LEU A 247 12.86 -6.86 12.81
N VAL A 248 12.06 -6.04 12.15
CA VAL A 248 12.11 -4.58 12.24
C VAL A 248 10.76 -4.08 12.74
N LYS A 249 10.74 -3.47 13.93
CA LYS A 249 9.51 -2.96 14.57
C LYS A 249 9.22 -1.56 14.07
N TYR A 250 7.97 -1.25 13.76
CA TYR A 250 7.58 0.13 13.43
C TYR A 250 7.66 1.01 14.68
N ASP A 251 8.20 2.22 14.53
CA ASP A 251 8.43 3.15 15.65
C ASP A 251 7.10 3.78 16.15
N ASP A 252 6.06 3.85 15.31
CA ASP A 252 4.69 4.18 15.72
C ASP A 252 3.91 2.88 16.04
N PRO A 253 3.55 2.60 17.31
CA PRO A 253 2.80 1.41 17.68
C PRO A 253 1.35 1.40 17.15
N ALA A 254 0.84 2.53 16.65
CA ALA A 254 -0.44 2.60 15.94
C ALA A 254 -0.31 2.32 14.42
N THR A 255 0.84 1.83 13.96
CA THR A 255 1.03 1.39 12.57
C THR A 255 0.07 0.25 12.24
N GLN A 256 -0.67 0.40 11.14
CA GLN A 256 -1.51 -0.66 10.59
C GLN A 256 -0.68 -1.35 9.52
N ALA A 257 -0.20 -2.55 9.84
CA ALA A 257 0.72 -3.33 9.04
C ALA A 257 0.01 -4.62 8.59
N PRO A 258 -0.91 -4.55 7.60
CA PRO A 258 -1.56 -5.75 7.09
C PRO A 258 -0.53 -6.70 6.46
N SER A 259 -0.65 -7.99 6.73
CA SER A 259 0.15 -9.03 6.07
C SER A 259 -0.32 -9.16 4.61
N GLU A 260 0.33 -8.41 3.72
CA GLU A 260 0.07 -8.40 2.27
C GLU A 260 1.34 -8.08 1.48
N VAL A 261 1.34 -8.39 0.18
CA VAL A 261 2.40 -8.07 -0.79
C VAL A 261 1.88 -7.07 -1.81
N ASN A 262 2.65 -6.02 -2.10
CA ASN A 262 2.34 -5.05 -3.13
C ASN A 262 2.67 -5.62 -4.53
N LEU A 263 1.66 -5.85 -5.36
CA LEU A 263 1.82 -6.29 -6.76
C LEU A 263 1.79 -5.10 -7.76
N GLY A 264 2.07 -3.89 -7.27
CA GLY A 264 2.13 -2.63 -8.03
C GLY A 264 0.77 -1.91 -8.12
N GLN A 265 -0.22 -2.53 -8.77
CA GLN A 265 -1.57 -1.95 -8.93
C GLN A 265 -2.61 -2.48 -7.94
N GLN A 266 -2.28 -3.55 -7.23
CA GLN A 266 -3.13 -4.26 -6.28
C GLN A 266 -2.25 -4.88 -5.21
N THR A 267 -2.83 -5.26 -4.07
CA THR A 267 -2.14 -6.05 -3.05
C THR A 267 -2.65 -7.48 -3.05
N LEU A 268 -1.82 -8.43 -2.61
CA LEU A 268 -2.19 -9.81 -2.34
C LEU A 268 -2.11 -10.04 -0.83
N ALA A 269 -3.24 -10.39 -0.21
CA ALA A 269 -3.27 -10.77 1.19
C ALA A 269 -2.43 -12.04 1.44
N ILE A 270 -1.64 -12.02 2.51
CA ILE A 270 -0.86 -13.16 3.00
C ILE A 270 -1.58 -13.72 4.21
N SER A 271 -2.10 -14.95 4.08
CA SER A 271 -2.97 -15.59 5.07
C SER A 271 -2.26 -16.56 6.01
N GLY A 272 -0.99 -16.89 5.71
CA GLY A 272 -0.21 -17.83 6.49
C GLY A 272 1.23 -17.95 5.96
N ALA A 273 2.03 -18.76 6.64
CA ALA A 273 3.35 -19.18 6.18
C ALA A 273 3.34 -20.69 5.94
N ALA A 274 4.08 -21.13 4.92
CA ALA A 274 4.23 -22.54 4.58
C ALA A 274 5.69 -22.86 4.22
N ASP A 275 6.10 -24.10 4.50
CA ASP A 275 7.41 -24.59 4.07
C ASP A 275 7.45 -24.81 2.55
N ALA A 276 8.59 -24.51 1.93
CA ALA A 276 8.81 -24.75 0.52
C ALA A 276 8.96 -26.24 0.21
N THR A 277 8.49 -26.67 -0.97
CA THR A 277 8.76 -27.99 -1.53
C THR A 277 9.42 -27.85 -2.90
N VAL A 278 10.33 -28.76 -3.27
CA VAL A 278 10.95 -28.73 -4.62
C VAL A 278 9.87 -28.91 -5.69
N GLY A 279 9.90 -28.06 -6.71
CA GLY A 279 8.87 -27.95 -7.74
C GLY A 279 7.71 -27.00 -7.41
N LEU A 280 7.66 -26.42 -6.20
CA LEU A 280 6.66 -25.41 -5.84
C LEU A 280 6.82 -24.17 -6.73
N GLN A 281 5.75 -23.78 -7.43
CA GLN A 281 5.67 -22.52 -8.15
C GLN A 281 5.57 -21.37 -7.14
N VAL A 282 6.47 -20.41 -7.27
CA VAL A 282 6.61 -19.26 -6.36
C VAL A 282 6.71 -17.95 -7.13
N PHE A 283 6.33 -16.88 -6.46
CA PHE A 283 6.40 -15.50 -6.92
C PHE A 283 7.30 -14.74 -5.96
N ARG A 284 8.19 -13.90 -6.48
CA ARG A 284 9.00 -12.97 -5.70
C ARG A 284 8.57 -11.55 -6.02
N MET A 285 8.30 -10.74 -5.00
CA MET A 285 8.21 -9.30 -5.11
C MET A 285 9.44 -8.67 -4.44
N GLY A 286 9.97 -7.62 -5.05
CA GLY A 286 11.16 -6.92 -4.57
C GLY A 286 11.25 -5.54 -5.21
N SER A 287 11.89 -4.63 -4.50
CA SER A 287 11.78 -3.22 -4.80
C SER A 287 12.55 -2.79 -6.05
N THR A 288 13.54 -3.56 -6.51
CA THR A 288 14.37 -3.23 -7.68
C THR A 288 13.75 -3.78 -8.96
N THR A 289 13.45 -5.08 -9.01
CA THR A 289 13.00 -5.76 -10.24
C THR A 289 11.50 -6.07 -10.26
N GLY A 290 10.76 -5.73 -9.20
CA GLY A 290 9.32 -5.95 -9.11
C GLY A 290 8.94 -7.42 -8.98
N LEU A 291 7.78 -7.76 -9.54
CA LEU A 291 7.17 -9.08 -9.47
C LEU A 291 7.76 -10.02 -10.53
N ASN A 292 8.43 -11.07 -10.07
CA ASN A 292 8.95 -12.16 -10.90
C ASN A 292 8.46 -13.51 -10.35
N ASN A 293 8.63 -14.58 -11.11
CA ASN A 293 8.18 -15.92 -10.70
C ASN A 293 9.13 -17.02 -11.20
N GLY A 294 8.94 -18.23 -10.68
CA GLY A 294 9.78 -19.39 -10.95
C GLY A 294 9.43 -20.53 -10.01
N GLN A 295 10.35 -21.48 -9.83
CA GLN A 295 10.14 -22.67 -9.02
C GLN A 295 11.26 -22.86 -8.00
N VAL A 296 10.90 -23.46 -6.87
CA VAL A 296 11.85 -24.01 -5.91
C VAL A 296 12.59 -25.18 -6.56
N THR A 297 13.91 -25.06 -6.67
CA THR A 297 14.80 -26.06 -7.28
C THR A 297 15.56 -26.88 -6.23
N GLY A 298 15.68 -26.37 -5.01
CA GLY A 298 16.36 -27.03 -3.90
C GLY A 298 15.93 -26.51 -2.53
N LEU A 299 16.22 -27.28 -1.49
CA LEU A 299 16.00 -26.96 -0.07
C LEU A 299 17.30 -27.22 0.70
N ASP A 300 17.40 -26.72 1.93
CA ASP A 300 18.58 -26.82 2.80
C ASP A 300 19.89 -26.34 2.15
N ALA A 301 19.79 -25.39 1.21
CA ALA A 301 20.93 -24.84 0.52
C ALA A 301 21.88 -24.13 1.48
N THR A 302 23.17 -24.30 1.23
CA THR A 302 24.26 -23.64 1.96
C THR A 302 24.99 -22.72 1.01
N VAL A 303 24.98 -21.41 1.30
CA VAL A 303 25.59 -20.37 0.48
C VAL A 303 26.76 -19.77 1.24
N ASN A 304 27.89 -19.60 0.57
CA ASN A 304 29.10 -19.00 1.14
C ASN A 304 29.26 -17.58 0.58
N TYR A 305 28.69 -16.60 1.26
CA TYR A 305 28.86 -15.19 0.92
C TYR A 305 30.25 -14.68 1.37
N PRO A 306 30.76 -13.57 0.82
CA PRO A 306 31.99 -12.94 1.29
C PRO A 306 32.00 -12.62 2.80
N GLU A 307 30.83 -12.32 3.36
CA GLU A 307 30.60 -12.02 4.78
C GLU A 307 30.55 -13.29 5.65
N GLY A 308 30.20 -14.44 5.07
CA GLY A 308 30.17 -15.74 5.75
C GLY A 308 29.19 -16.75 5.16
N THR A 309 29.19 -17.96 5.73
CA THR A 309 28.28 -19.05 5.33
C THR A 309 26.88 -18.86 5.92
N VAL A 310 25.84 -19.07 5.12
CA VAL A 310 24.43 -19.17 5.54
C VAL A 310 23.88 -20.54 5.12
N THR A 311 23.15 -21.21 6.00
CA THR A 311 22.62 -22.58 5.81
C THR A 311 21.09 -22.61 5.91
N GLY A 312 20.44 -23.62 5.32
CA GLY A 312 18.99 -23.82 5.45
C GLY A 312 18.16 -22.98 4.49
N LEU A 313 18.75 -22.52 3.39
CA LEU A 313 18.08 -21.65 2.42
C LEU A 313 17.27 -22.46 1.39
N ILE A 314 16.22 -21.85 0.88
CA ILE A 314 15.44 -22.32 -0.28
C ILE A 314 16.18 -21.86 -1.54
N GLN A 315 16.47 -22.76 -2.46
CA GLN A 315 17.05 -22.42 -3.77
C GLN A 315 15.93 -22.36 -4.83
N THR A 316 15.97 -21.35 -5.69
CA THR A 316 15.01 -21.18 -6.79
C THR A 316 15.70 -20.71 -8.07
N ASN A 317 14.99 -20.78 -9.19
CA ASN A 317 15.36 -20.12 -10.46
C ASN A 317 14.67 -18.75 -10.67
N VAL A 318 14.07 -18.16 -9.63
CA VAL A 318 13.50 -16.81 -9.70
C VAL A 318 14.64 -15.79 -9.77
N CYS A 319 14.59 -14.82 -10.69
CA CYS A 319 15.60 -13.77 -10.75
C CYS A 319 15.42 -12.73 -9.63
N ALA A 320 16.55 -12.14 -9.19
CA ALA A 320 16.61 -11.03 -8.25
C ALA A 320 17.89 -10.21 -8.49
N GLU A 321 17.86 -8.92 -8.16
CA GLU A 321 18.99 -8.00 -8.31
C GLU A 321 19.21 -7.19 -7.01
N PRO A 322 20.34 -6.48 -6.85
CA PRO A 322 20.61 -5.67 -5.66
C PRO A 322 19.46 -4.73 -5.30
N GLY A 323 18.97 -4.84 -4.06
CA GLY A 323 17.79 -4.12 -3.54
C GLY A 323 16.49 -4.92 -3.50
N ASP A 324 16.43 -6.09 -4.15
CA ASP A 324 15.35 -7.08 -3.93
C ASP A 324 15.54 -7.87 -2.62
N SER A 325 16.72 -7.79 -2.00
CA SER A 325 17.05 -8.31 -0.67
C SER A 325 15.96 -8.05 0.36
N GLY A 326 15.57 -9.08 1.10
CA GLY A 326 14.48 -9.06 2.07
C GLY A 326 13.08 -9.17 1.48
N GLY A 327 12.93 -9.05 0.16
CA GLY A 327 11.63 -9.07 -0.53
C GLY A 327 10.90 -10.41 -0.41
N SER A 328 9.57 -10.35 -0.51
CA SER A 328 8.65 -11.47 -0.33
C SER A 328 8.82 -12.56 -1.38
N LEU A 329 8.98 -13.82 -0.97
CA LEU A 329 8.73 -15.01 -1.78
C LEU A 329 7.44 -15.69 -1.28
N PHE A 330 6.47 -15.87 -2.16
CA PHE A 330 5.10 -16.26 -1.81
C PHE A 330 4.43 -17.10 -2.91
N THR A 331 3.29 -17.72 -2.59
CA THR A 331 2.45 -18.46 -3.55
C THR A 331 1.28 -17.61 -4.05
N GLN A 332 0.68 -17.99 -5.19
CA GLN A 332 -0.43 -17.25 -5.79
C GLN A 332 -1.69 -17.16 -4.89
N ASP A 333 -1.88 -18.14 -4.01
CA ASP A 333 -2.95 -18.22 -2.99
C ASP A 333 -2.58 -17.55 -1.65
N GLY A 334 -1.45 -16.84 -1.58
CA GLY A 334 -1.12 -15.98 -0.45
C GLY A 334 -0.50 -16.69 0.76
N GLN A 335 0.33 -17.72 0.54
CA GLN A 335 1.23 -18.24 1.56
C GLN A 335 2.60 -17.56 1.47
N ALA A 336 3.15 -17.14 2.61
CA ALA A 336 4.53 -16.68 2.71
C ALA A 336 5.50 -17.87 2.77
N ILE A 337 6.51 -17.87 1.90
CA ILE A 337 7.45 -18.98 1.74
C ILE A 337 8.87 -18.57 2.17
N GLY A 338 9.35 -17.41 1.70
CA GLY A 338 10.74 -17.00 1.92
C GLY A 338 11.00 -15.49 1.87
N LEU A 339 12.17 -15.08 2.33
CA LEU A 339 12.72 -13.72 2.22
C LEU A 339 13.95 -13.76 1.31
N THR A 340 14.07 -12.85 0.32
CA THR A 340 15.22 -12.83 -0.60
C THR A 340 16.53 -12.64 0.17
N SER A 341 17.44 -13.62 0.13
CA SER A 341 18.76 -13.51 0.77
C SER A 341 19.80 -12.99 -0.23
N GLY A 342 19.97 -13.68 -1.34
CA GLY A 342 20.89 -13.28 -2.41
C GLY A 342 20.98 -14.33 -3.49
N GLY A 343 21.78 -14.09 -4.53
CA GLY A 343 21.83 -14.97 -5.69
C GLY A 343 22.97 -14.65 -6.65
N SER A 344 22.87 -15.25 -7.84
CA SER A 344 23.76 -14.99 -8.97
C SER A 344 22.96 -14.90 -10.26
N GLY A 345 23.46 -14.15 -11.25
CA GLY A 345 22.72 -13.80 -12.46
C GLY A 345 21.99 -12.47 -12.34
N ASP A 346 21.02 -12.25 -13.23
CA ASP A 346 20.17 -11.05 -13.27
C ASP A 346 18.80 -11.36 -13.91
N CYS A 347 17.88 -10.40 -13.97
CA CYS A 347 16.55 -10.60 -14.58
C CYS A 347 16.53 -10.53 -16.12
N THR A 348 17.69 -10.42 -16.78
CA THR A 348 17.84 -10.48 -18.26
C THR A 348 18.33 -11.85 -18.72
N VAL A 349 19.31 -12.45 -18.05
CA VAL A 349 19.87 -13.78 -18.40
C VAL A 349 19.37 -14.92 -17.52
N GLY A 350 18.65 -14.61 -16.44
CA GLY A 350 18.25 -15.56 -15.42
C GLY A 350 19.37 -15.84 -14.41
N GLY A 351 19.11 -16.74 -13.46
CA GLY A 351 20.02 -16.97 -12.35
C GLY A 351 19.52 -17.96 -11.32
N GLU A 352 20.27 -18.06 -10.22
CA GLU A 352 19.90 -18.80 -9.03
C GLU A 352 19.76 -17.83 -7.86
N THR A 353 18.61 -17.83 -7.20
CA THR A 353 18.34 -16.98 -6.02
C THR A 353 17.95 -17.83 -4.83
N PHE A 354 18.53 -17.50 -3.69
CA PHE A 354 18.37 -18.16 -2.41
C PHE A 354 17.52 -17.32 -1.46
N PHE A 355 16.68 -18.00 -0.68
CA PHE A 355 15.70 -17.36 0.19
C PHE A 355 15.74 -17.99 1.59
N GLN A 356 15.66 -17.15 2.61
CA GLN A 356 15.48 -17.57 3.99
C GLN A 356 14.03 -18.04 4.20
N PRO A 357 13.76 -19.29 4.65
CA PRO A 357 12.41 -19.72 4.98
C PRO A 357 11.71 -18.80 5.99
N VAL A 358 10.47 -18.39 5.69
CA VAL A 358 9.68 -17.51 6.55
C VAL A 358 9.24 -18.23 7.82
N THR A 359 8.90 -19.52 7.74
CA THR A 359 8.55 -20.36 8.90
C THR A 359 9.68 -20.37 9.94
N THR A 360 10.92 -20.58 9.50
CA THR A 360 12.13 -20.47 10.34
C THR A 360 12.32 -19.07 10.92
N ALA A 361 12.16 -18.02 10.11
CA ALA A 361 12.35 -16.64 10.57
C ALA A 361 11.31 -16.23 11.64
N LEU A 362 10.02 -16.52 11.41
CA LEU A 362 8.93 -16.28 12.36
C LEU A 362 9.17 -16.99 13.69
N ALA A 363 9.54 -18.27 13.65
CA ALA A 363 9.84 -19.07 14.84
C ALA A 363 11.05 -18.54 15.61
N ALA A 364 12.09 -18.07 14.91
CA ALA A 364 13.31 -17.56 15.53
C ALA A 364 13.10 -16.21 16.25
N VAL A 365 12.30 -15.30 15.68
CA VAL A 365 12.06 -13.96 16.26
C VAL A 365 10.80 -13.87 17.13
N GLY A 366 10.01 -14.95 17.18
CA GLY A 366 8.76 -15.03 17.96
C GLY A 366 7.64 -14.15 17.40
N ALA A 367 7.57 -13.97 16.07
CA ALA A 367 6.55 -13.17 15.40
C ALA A 367 5.50 -14.04 14.69
N THR A 368 4.33 -13.47 14.43
CA THR A 368 3.22 -14.12 13.70
C THR A 368 2.78 -13.28 12.50
N LEU A 369 2.39 -13.93 11.41
CA LEU A 369 1.61 -13.27 10.36
C LEU A 369 0.21 -12.98 10.89
N GLY A 370 -0.38 -11.85 10.50
CA GLY A 370 -1.71 -11.45 10.94
C GLY A 370 -2.81 -12.20 10.20
N ASP A 371 -3.89 -12.55 10.89
CA ASP A 371 -5.12 -13.03 10.26
C ASP A 371 -5.62 -11.97 9.25
N GLY A 372 -5.56 -12.30 7.96
CA GLY A 372 -5.92 -11.38 6.88
C GLY A 372 -7.31 -10.81 7.11
N GLY A 373 -7.41 -9.47 7.17
CA GLY A 373 -8.59 -8.76 7.64
C GLY A 373 -9.86 -9.04 6.84
N ALA A 374 -10.62 -10.06 7.23
CA ALA A 374 -11.89 -10.44 6.65
C ALA A 374 -12.99 -9.44 7.04
N ALA A 375 -13.04 -8.31 6.35
CA ALA A 375 -14.10 -7.33 6.48
C ALA A 375 -15.35 -7.77 5.69
N GLY A 376 -16.31 -8.41 6.38
CA GLY A 376 -17.70 -8.52 5.92
C GLY A 376 -18.21 -9.92 5.61
N GLY A 377 -18.64 -10.65 6.64
CA GLY A 377 -19.38 -11.90 6.53
C GLY A 377 -19.97 -12.28 7.89
N ASP A 378 -21.21 -11.88 8.15
CA ASP A 378 -21.91 -12.14 9.42
C ASP A 378 -22.23 -13.64 9.63
N ASP A 379 -22.31 -14.03 10.90
CA ASP A 379 -22.91 -15.25 11.45
C ASP A 379 -22.45 -16.65 10.96
N ALA A 380 -21.61 -17.30 11.78
CA ALA A 380 -21.80 -18.71 12.14
C ALA A 380 -21.27 -19.01 13.56
N GLY A 381 -22.20 -19.21 14.49
CA GLY A 381 -21.96 -19.32 15.93
C GLY A 381 -21.03 -20.44 16.41
N ALA A 382 -20.53 -20.24 17.63
CA ALA A 382 -19.80 -21.25 18.40
C ALA A 382 -20.65 -22.50 18.69
N GLY A 383 -20.02 -23.67 18.63
CA GLY A 383 -20.62 -24.95 19.02
C GLY A 383 -19.57 -25.85 19.67
N GLN A 384 -19.72 -26.08 20.97
CA GLN A 384 -18.95 -27.08 21.73
C GLN A 384 -19.64 -28.46 21.64
N ASP A 385 -18.87 -29.50 21.94
CA ASP A 385 -19.27 -30.87 22.30
C ASP A 385 -20.09 -31.69 21.28
N ALA A 386 -19.52 -32.82 20.85
CA ALA A 386 -19.83 -34.12 21.46
C ALA A 386 -19.14 -35.27 20.71
N GLY A 387 -18.70 -36.29 21.45
CA GLY A 387 -18.18 -37.54 20.86
C GLY A 387 -19.26 -38.61 20.69
N ALA A 388 -19.24 -39.27 19.53
CA ALA A 388 -19.70 -40.63 19.27
C ALA A 388 -18.94 -41.10 18.00
N GLY A 389 -18.40 -42.31 17.87
CA GLY A 389 -18.66 -43.51 18.65
C GLY A 389 -19.71 -44.36 17.95
N ASP A 390 -19.35 -45.00 16.82
CA ASP A 390 -19.79 -46.36 16.50
C ASP A 390 -19.02 -46.99 15.32
N GLN A 391 -19.21 -48.29 15.14
CA GLN A 391 -18.26 -49.22 14.53
C GLN A 391 -18.40 -49.44 13.02
N ALA A 392 -17.29 -49.75 12.35
CA ALA A 392 -17.27 -50.71 11.26
C ALA A 392 -15.95 -51.49 11.29
N GLY A 393 -16.00 -52.77 11.69
CA GLY A 393 -14.84 -53.65 11.74
C GLY A 393 -14.66 -54.46 10.46
N ALA A 394 -13.42 -54.63 10.03
CA ALA A 394 -12.98 -55.75 9.22
C ALA A 394 -11.54 -56.08 9.66
N GLY A 395 -11.39 -57.14 10.46
CA GLY A 395 -10.09 -57.67 10.81
C GLY A 395 -9.70 -58.78 9.85
N ASP A 396 -8.41 -58.93 9.58
CA ASP A 396 -7.77 -60.21 9.26
C ASP A 396 -6.24 -60.05 9.29
N GLN A 397 -5.61 -60.47 10.38
CA GLN A 397 -4.70 -61.64 10.37
C GLN A 397 -4.05 -61.86 11.75
N ALA A 398 -3.81 -63.15 12.05
CA ALA A 398 -3.39 -63.60 13.36
C ALA A 398 -1.86 -63.58 13.54
N GLY A 399 -1.42 -63.25 14.76
CA GLY A 399 -0.08 -63.51 15.27
C GLY A 399 -0.18 -64.02 16.69
N ALA A 400 -0.15 -65.34 16.88
CA ALA A 400 -0.30 -65.95 18.20
C ALA A 400 0.97 -65.77 19.06
N GLY A 401 0.77 -65.45 20.34
CA GLY A 401 1.85 -65.26 21.31
C GLY A 401 1.32 -65.26 22.74
N GLN A 402 1.10 -66.46 23.29
CA GLN A 402 1.11 -66.69 24.73
C GLN A 402 2.54 -66.35 25.25
N GLU A 403 2.81 -65.94 26.49
CA GLU A 403 2.19 -66.38 27.74
C GLU A 403 2.45 -65.38 28.89
N ALA A 404 1.96 -65.65 30.09
CA ALA A 404 1.89 -64.69 31.20
C ALA A 404 3.20 -64.48 31.99
N GLY A 405 3.30 -63.32 32.66
CA GLY A 405 4.37 -63.00 33.61
C GLY A 405 3.97 -61.86 34.55
N ALA A 406 3.14 -62.15 35.55
CA ALA A 406 2.81 -61.19 36.62
C ALA A 406 3.98 -61.03 37.59
N GLY A 407 4.18 -59.82 38.12
CA GLY A 407 5.29 -59.52 39.04
C GLY A 407 5.16 -58.13 39.66
N ASP A 408 4.28 -57.99 40.65
CA ASP A 408 4.27 -56.81 41.52
C ASP A 408 5.58 -56.73 42.33
N GLN A 409 6.20 -55.55 42.44
CA GLN A 409 6.19 -54.78 43.70
C GLN A 409 7.08 -53.53 43.64
N ALA A 410 6.72 -52.57 44.50
CA ALA A 410 7.35 -51.26 44.63
C ALA A 410 8.76 -51.29 45.24
N GLY A 411 9.56 -50.28 44.88
CA GLY A 411 10.86 -49.98 45.48
C GLY A 411 11.16 -48.48 45.47
N ALA A 412 10.50 -47.72 46.36
CA ALA A 412 10.80 -46.30 46.52
C ALA A 412 12.12 -46.11 47.28
N GLY A 413 13.12 -45.54 46.62
CA GLY A 413 14.42 -45.20 47.21
C GLY A 413 14.67 -43.70 47.21
N GLN A 414 14.37 -43.01 48.31
CA GLN A 414 14.84 -41.64 48.54
C GLN A 414 16.32 -41.68 48.96
N ASN A 415 17.16 -40.80 48.40
CA ASN A 415 18.22 -40.19 49.21
C ASN A 415 18.70 -38.86 48.65
N ALA A 416 18.87 -37.88 49.54
CA ALA A 416 19.43 -36.58 49.22
C ALA A 416 20.96 -36.59 49.40
N GLY A 417 21.68 -35.79 48.60
CA GLY A 417 23.14 -35.66 48.69
C GLY A 417 23.60 -34.22 48.45
N ASN A 418 23.68 -33.43 49.52
CA ASN A 418 24.32 -32.10 49.47
C ASN A 418 25.85 -32.24 49.51
N GLY A 419 26.56 -31.51 48.64
CA GLY A 419 28.03 -31.46 48.63
C GLY A 419 28.57 -30.11 48.18
N ARG A 420 29.19 -29.35 49.09
CA ARG A 420 29.95 -28.11 48.81
C ARG A 420 31.45 -28.35 49.00
N GLY A 421 32.28 -27.78 48.12
CA GLY A 421 33.73 -27.60 48.33
C GLY A 421 34.37 -27.06 47.04
N HIS A 422 34.69 -25.77 46.92
CA HIS A 422 35.92 -25.11 47.37
C HIS A 422 37.21 -25.54 46.66
N GLY A 423 37.78 -24.61 45.87
CA GLY A 423 39.15 -24.62 45.38
C GLY A 423 39.56 -23.20 45.00
N ARG A 424 40.60 -22.64 45.63
CA ARG A 424 41.21 -21.34 45.28
C ARG A 424 42.48 -21.58 44.45
N GLY A 425 42.81 -20.66 43.55
CA GLY A 425 44.10 -20.61 42.85
C GLY A 425 44.46 -19.17 42.45
N HIS A 426 45.63 -18.69 42.86
CA HIS A 426 46.13 -17.35 42.54
C HIS A 426 46.90 -17.31 41.21
N GLY A 427 46.99 -16.14 40.57
CA GLY A 427 47.85 -15.92 39.40
C GLY A 427 47.90 -14.46 38.96
N LEU A 428 48.60 -13.59 39.70
CA LEU A 428 48.93 -12.24 39.25
C LEU A 428 50.18 -12.26 38.36
N GLY A 429 50.15 -11.54 37.24
CA GLY A 429 51.28 -11.40 36.32
C GLY A 429 51.22 -10.10 35.52
N GLN A 430 51.65 -9.00 36.12
CA GLN A 430 51.93 -7.77 35.36
C GLN A 430 53.25 -7.93 34.59
N ILE A 431 53.27 -7.49 33.33
CA ILE A 431 54.50 -7.10 32.63
C ILE A 431 54.31 -5.65 32.17
N VAL A 432 55.32 -4.81 32.41
CA VAL A 432 55.32 -3.38 32.14
C VAL A 432 56.47 -3.03 31.20
N GLY A 433 56.20 -2.18 30.22
CA GLY A 433 57.21 -1.51 29.39
C GLY A 433 57.66 -2.30 28.15
N ASN A 434 58.14 -1.66 27.09
CA ASN A 434 58.26 -0.21 26.86
C ASN A 434 58.50 0.03 25.35
N GLY A 435 58.10 1.17 24.77
CA GLY A 435 58.48 1.50 23.38
C GLY A 435 57.55 2.47 22.65
N ALA A 436 57.95 3.73 22.57
CA ALA A 436 57.38 4.72 21.65
C ALA A 436 58.36 4.97 20.49
N GLY A 437 57.85 5.33 19.29
CA GLY A 437 58.70 5.82 18.19
C GLY A 437 58.07 5.76 16.81
N ASN A 438 57.57 6.92 16.35
CA ASN A 438 57.04 7.26 15.00
C ASN A 438 55.79 6.51 14.52
#